data_AF-A0A927W2G7-F1
#
_entry.id   AF-A0A927W2G7-F1
#
_cell.length_a   1.000
_cell.length_b   1.000
_cell.length_c   1.000
_cell.angle_alpha   90.00
_cell.angle_beta   90.00
_cell.angle_gamma   90.00
#
_symmetry.space_group_name_H-M   'P 1'
#
loop_
_entity.id
_entity.type
_entity.pdbx_description
1 polymer ?
#
loop_
_entity_poly.entity_id
_entity_poly.type
_entity_poly.pdbx_seq_one_letter_code
_entity_poly.pdbx_strand_id
1 'polypeptide(L)'
;MENQKTRLVFPAKAFKKFENPYNPKENPAKYQFFVNANNVPTELDCWLDVNPREQKLNTDVSKAIRNSLLCEDKTFHLLNRGILISADEISYNNESKEVELVLSDSQLHGIIDGGHTYKIIIEEKDDKNIKSEKYVSVEVITRVSHIEMLAEARNTSVAVDDKSIEELKGSFDCIKAIIQNQKIGTDKYFDRIAFKQNEYWGDKEKTNVIDVREIISIMNMFNPYLYNPSGSTHPIQSYTGKEVSLKKFLKLAPPDSKSKDGDIDFRNKVVKNMKNIIPDIFLLWDIIEKEFPQVSKDLNRKYGSKKYSNYNNDKVKKVSLFSNEELDYTIPKGIMYPCLGAFRALVKQNGKTGECTWAIDPFKVWEDKKESIVSMILDNSRTVASDSPDQIGKSALIWDSLYNGIFIYRLMKKA
;
A
#
# COMPACT_ATOMS: atom_id res chain seq x y z
N MET A 1 45.90 14.35 -2.87
CA MET A 1 45.40 15.72 -2.61
C MET A 1 45.19 15.80 -1.12
N GLU A 2 45.75 16.80 -0.46
CA GLU A 2 45.74 16.91 1.02
C GLU A 2 44.33 16.81 1.58
N ASN A 3 44.15 16.00 2.63
CA ASN A 3 42.91 15.91 3.40
C ASN A 3 42.62 17.27 4.04
N GLN A 4 41.84 18.10 3.35
CA GLN A 4 41.43 19.41 3.84
C GLN A 4 40.41 19.19 4.96
N LYS A 5 40.87 19.25 6.22
CA LYS A 5 39.99 19.17 7.39
C LYS A 5 38.97 20.31 7.32
N THR A 6 37.70 19.97 7.19
CA THR A 6 36.59 20.94 7.24
C THR A 6 36.12 21.05 8.68
N ARG A 7 36.08 22.28 9.21
CA ARG A 7 35.56 22.60 10.55
C ARG A 7 34.28 23.40 10.41
N LEU A 8 33.19 22.89 10.96
CA LEU A 8 31.88 23.53 10.92
C LEU A 8 31.48 23.93 12.34
N VAL A 9 31.19 25.21 12.54
CA VAL A 9 30.76 25.76 13.84
C VAL A 9 29.35 26.32 13.68
N PHE A 10 28.42 25.83 14.50
CA PHE A 10 27.03 26.28 14.43
C PHE A 10 26.29 26.13 15.78
N PRO A 11 25.29 26.99 16.05
CA PRO A 11 24.51 26.91 17.29
C PRO A 11 23.69 25.61 17.40
N ALA A 12 23.70 25.00 18.58
CA ALA A 12 22.91 23.81 18.87
C ALA A 12 22.21 23.88 20.23
N LYS A 13 21.11 23.14 20.36
CA LYS A 13 20.34 22.99 21.61
C LYS A 13 20.35 21.54 22.08
N ALA A 14 20.32 21.36 23.40
CA ALA A 14 20.21 20.06 24.07
C ALA A 14 21.28 19.05 23.65
N PHE A 15 22.54 19.47 23.63
CA PHE A 15 23.66 18.59 23.31
C PHE A 15 23.83 17.48 24.36
N LYS A 16 23.82 16.23 23.89
CA LYS A 16 24.00 15.04 24.71
C LYS A 16 25.03 14.11 24.08
N LYS A 17 25.96 13.65 24.91
CA LYS A 17 26.89 12.57 24.58
C LYS A 17 26.34 11.27 25.16
N PHE A 18 26.34 10.22 24.35
CA PHE A 18 26.05 8.85 24.74
C PHE A 18 27.36 8.07 24.71
N GLU A 19 27.73 7.51 25.86
CA GLU A 19 28.87 6.61 25.95
C GLU A 19 28.55 5.27 25.27
N ASN A 20 29.59 4.62 24.76
CA ASN A 20 29.45 3.27 24.25
C ASN A 20 29.00 2.34 25.39
N PRO A 21 27.89 1.59 25.23
CA PRO A 21 27.31 0.78 26.30
C PRO A 21 28.20 -0.39 26.74
N TYR A 22 29.21 -0.78 25.95
CA TYR A 22 30.13 -1.87 26.28
C TYR A 22 31.42 -1.39 26.93
N ASN A 23 32.01 -0.32 26.42
CA ASN A 23 33.23 0.27 26.98
C ASN A 23 33.28 1.78 26.70
N PRO A 24 33.17 2.64 27.73
CA PRO A 24 33.23 4.11 27.57
C PRO A 24 34.52 4.63 26.92
N LYS A 25 35.59 3.82 26.93
CA LYS A 25 36.89 4.14 26.30
C LYS A 25 37.00 3.66 24.85
N GLU A 26 36.05 2.86 24.35
CA GLU A 26 36.03 2.32 22.99
C GLU A 26 35.10 3.10 22.04
N ASN A 27 35.46 3.06 20.77
CA ASN A 27 34.70 3.62 19.66
C ASN A 27 33.49 2.73 19.32
N PRO A 28 32.36 3.28 18.86
CA PRO A 28 32.10 4.68 18.51
C PRO A 28 31.42 5.49 19.64
N ALA A 29 31.61 6.82 19.63
CA ALA A 29 30.87 7.73 20.50
C ALA A 29 29.69 8.36 19.74
N LYS A 30 28.51 8.38 20.36
CA LYS A 30 27.28 8.92 19.78
C LYS A 30 26.90 10.23 20.45
N TYR A 31 26.47 11.20 19.65
CA TYR A 31 26.04 12.52 20.10
C TYR A 31 24.68 12.85 19.49
N GLN A 32 23.84 13.57 20.23
CA GLN A 32 22.55 14.04 19.74
C GLN A 32 22.29 15.47 20.20
N PHE A 33 21.75 16.29 19.31
CA PHE A 33 21.36 17.67 19.58
C PHE A 33 20.33 18.15 18.55
N PHE A 34 19.78 19.34 18.78
CA PHE A 34 18.89 20.02 17.85
C PHE A 34 19.58 21.24 17.23
N VAL A 35 19.43 21.41 15.91
CA VAL A 35 19.94 22.58 15.18
C VAL A 35 18.76 23.35 14.62
N ASN A 36 18.78 24.68 14.69
CA ASN A 36 17.78 25.48 13.99
C ASN A 36 17.97 25.28 12.48
N ALA A 37 16.91 25.04 11.72
CA ALA A 37 16.98 24.76 10.29
C ALA A 37 17.77 25.84 9.52
N ASN A 38 17.67 27.12 9.93
CA ASN A 38 18.43 28.22 9.33
C ASN A 38 19.94 28.18 9.66
N ASN A 39 20.34 27.46 10.70
CA ASN A 39 21.73 27.33 11.14
C ASN A 39 22.39 26.03 10.69
N VAL A 40 21.70 25.20 9.90
CA VAL A 40 22.31 24.01 9.30
C VAL A 40 23.40 24.46 8.32
N PRO A 41 24.65 23.94 8.44
CA PRO A 41 25.77 24.32 7.57
C PRO A 41 25.53 23.86 6.13
N THR A 42 25.71 24.77 5.16
CA THR A 42 25.61 24.49 3.73
C THR A 42 26.81 23.71 3.20
N GLU A 43 27.93 23.77 3.89
CA GLU A 43 29.19 23.11 3.55
C GLU A 43 29.10 21.58 3.64
N LEU A 44 28.09 21.06 4.35
CA LEU A 44 27.81 19.61 4.40
C LEU A 44 27.39 19.06 3.03
N ASP A 45 27.08 19.91 2.04
CA ASP A 45 26.73 19.49 0.69
C ASP A 45 27.90 18.77 0.00
N CYS A 46 29.13 19.17 0.33
CA CYS A 46 30.36 18.52 -0.14
C CYS A 46 30.66 17.19 0.57
N TRP A 47 29.80 16.77 1.51
CA TRP A 47 29.99 15.59 2.36
C TRP A 47 28.78 14.65 2.30
N LEU A 48 28.23 14.45 1.09
CA LEU A 48 27.08 13.57 0.83
C LEU A 48 27.46 12.21 0.24
N ASP A 49 28.72 12.02 -0.18
CA ASP A 49 29.17 10.82 -0.90
C ASP A 49 29.05 9.52 -0.10
N VAL A 50 29.10 9.60 1.24
CA VAL A 50 28.89 8.46 2.15
C VAL A 50 27.42 8.03 2.25
N ASN A 51 26.49 8.80 1.69
CA ASN A 51 25.08 8.44 1.65
C ASN A 51 24.81 7.47 0.48
N PRO A 52 24.34 6.24 0.73
CA PRO A 52 24.12 5.27 -0.35
C PRO A 52 22.87 5.57 -1.19
N ARG A 53 22.09 6.62 -0.87
CA ARG A 53 20.84 6.96 -1.58
C ARG A 53 20.96 8.27 -2.35
N GLU A 54 20.59 8.24 -3.63
CA GLU A 54 20.36 9.45 -4.40
C GLU A 54 19.19 10.28 -3.84
N GLN A 55 19.39 11.59 -3.67
CA GLN A 55 18.37 12.48 -3.14
C GLN A 55 17.37 12.92 -4.22
N LYS A 56 16.28 12.16 -4.37
CA LYS A 56 15.14 12.55 -5.22
C LYS A 56 14.13 13.43 -4.45
N LEU A 57 14.08 14.71 -4.79
CA LEU A 57 13.24 15.70 -4.10
C LEU A 57 11.76 15.69 -4.49
N ASN A 58 11.42 14.95 -5.56
CA ASN A 58 10.05 14.86 -6.08
C ASN A 58 9.22 13.71 -5.47
N THR A 59 9.74 13.02 -4.46
CA THR A 59 9.05 11.90 -3.79
C THR A 59 8.02 12.39 -2.76
N ASP A 60 7.05 11.54 -2.41
CA ASP A 60 6.04 11.89 -1.41
C ASP A 60 6.64 12.09 -0.01
N VAL A 61 7.74 11.39 0.32
CA VAL A 61 8.51 11.62 1.55
C VAL A 61 9.12 13.01 1.56
N SER A 62 9.78 13.42 0.46
CA SER A 62 10.35 14.76 0.32
C SER A 62 9.29 15.85 0.43
N LYS A 63 8.09 15.64 -0.16
CA LYS A 63 6.96 16.57 0.00
C LYS A 63 6.48 16.66 1.44
N ALA A 64 6.36 15.53 2.15
CA ALA A 64 5.95 15.52 3.55
C ALA A 64 6.95 16.25 4.45
N ILE A 65 8.26 16.03 4.24
CA ILE A 65 9.33 16.75 4.95
C ILE A 65 9.21 18.26 4.69
N ARG A 66 9.10 18.69 3.43
CA ARG A 66 8.95 20.09 3.04
C ARG A 66 7.71 20.72 3.68
N ASN A 67 6.56 20.06 3.62
CA ASN A 67 5.33 20.52 4.25
C ASN A 67 5.49 20.68 5.76
N SER A 68 6.14 19.73 6.44
CA SER A 68 6.38 19.81 7.89
C SER A 68 7.37 20.92 8.28
N LEU A 69 8.31 21.25 7.40
CA LEU A 69 9.26 22.35 7.59
C LEU A 69 8.59 23.72 7.44
N LEU A 70 7.72 23.86 6.42
CA LEU A 70 7.06 25.12 6.08
C LEU A 70 5.74 25.38 6.82
N CYS A 71 5.15 24.35 7.43
CA CYS A 71 3.98 24.50 8.29
C CYS A 71 4.27 25.46 9.45
N GLU A 72 3.27 26.19 9.96
CA GLU A 72 3.46 27.11 11.09
C GLU A 72 3.77 26.36 12.41
N ASP A 73 3.31 25.12 12.55
CA ASP A 73 3.45 24.30 13.75
C ASP A 73 4.91 23.97 14.07
N LYS A 74 5.31 24.09 15.35
CA LYS A 74 6.68 23.80 15.83
C LYS A 74 6.96 22.29 15.97
N THR A 75 6.46 21.47 15.05
CA THR A 75 6.49 20.00 15.10
C THR A 75 7.53 19.37 14.17
N PHE A 76 8.30 20.15 13.40
CA PHE A 76 9.29 19.63 12.44
C PHE A 76 10.25 18.59 13.07
N HIS A 77 10.82 18.91 14.23
CA HIS A 77 11.71 18.01 14.97
C HIS A 77 11.06 16.69 15.44
N LEU A 78 9.72 16.64 15.49
CA LEU A 78 8.95 15.45 15.90
C LEU A 78 8.55 14.60 14.69
N LEU A 79 8.22 15.25 13.57
CA LEU A 79 7.75 14.61 12.34
C LEU A 79 8.92 14.15 11.45
N ASN A 80 10.11 14.71 11.66
CA ASN A 80 11.31 14.38 10.90
C ASN A 80 12.28 13.53 11.73
N ARG A 81 12.82 12.46 11.13
CA ARG A 81 13.78 11.55 11.78
C ARG A 81 15.13 12.21 12.10
N GLY A 82 15.46 13.30 11.42
CA GLY A 82 16.70 14.05 11.59
C GLY A 82 17.74 13.79 10.52
N ILE A 83 18.97 14.19 10.84
CA ILE A 83 20.16 14.03 10.01
C ILE A 83 21.18 13.21 10.82
N LEU A 84 21.71 12.14 10.23
CA LEU A 84 22.77 11.33 10.82
C LEU A 84 24.09 11.62 10.11
N ILE A 85 25.11 12.01 10.87
CA ILE A 85 26.42 12.41 10.36
C ILE A 85 27.51 11.50 10.95
N SER A 86 28.40 11.01 10.09
CA SER A 86 29.69 10.46 10.51
C SER A 86 30.72 11.59 10.55
N ALA A 87 31.49 11.68 11.63
CA ALA A 87 32.51 12.72 11.78
C ALA A 87 33.77 12.22 12.47
N ASP A 88 34.86 12.95 12.25
CA ASP A 88 36.16 12.67 12.88
C ASP A 88 36.07 13.03 14.37
N GLU A 89 35.68 14.28 14.63
CA GLU A 89 35.57 14.84 15.97
C GLU A 89 34.34 15.74 16.08
N ILE A 90 33.82 15.83 17.31
CA ILE A 90 32.78 16.76 17.67
C ILE A 90 33.04 17.30 19.08
N SER A 91 32.88 18.61 19.25
CA SER A 91 32.97 19.29 20.53
C SER A 91 31.78 20.22 20.72
N TYR A 92 31.48 20.58 21.97
CA TYR A 92 30.42 21.54 22.30
C TYR A 92 30.95 22.58 23.27
N ASN A 93 30.77 23.85 22.92
CA ASN A 93 31.10 24.97 23.79
C ASN A 93 29.85 25.40 24.58
N ASN A 94 29.88 25.21 25.90
CA ASN A 94 28.75 25.55 26.77
C ASN A 94 28.49 27.06 26.89
N GLU A 95 29.51 27.90 26.69
CA GLU A 95 29.40 29.36 26.77
C GLU A 95 28.75 29.94 25.51
N SER A 96 29.28 29.58 24.34
CA SER A 96 28.72 30.03 23.05
C SER A 96 27.51 29.23 22.59
N LYS A 97 27.26 28.05 23.18
CA LYS A 97 26.23 27.07 22.81
C LYS A 97 26.38 26.56 21.38
N GLU A 98 27.60 26.46 20.90
CA GLU A 98 27.94 26.02 19.55
C GLU A 98 28.56 24.63 19.56
N VAL A 99 28.25 23.88 18.51
CA VAL A 99 28.91 22.62 18.17
C VAL A 99 30.03 22.94 17.18
N GLU A 100 31.20 22.35 17.39
CA GLU A 100 32.27 22.26 16.39
C GLU A 100 32.33 20.82 15.87
N LEU A 101 32.14 20.66 14.56
CA LEU A 101 32.17 19.39 13.85
C LEU A 101 33.37 19.36 12.91
N VAL A 102 34.18 18.30 13.00
CA VAL A 102 35.37 18.12 12.16
C VAL A 102 35.18 16.94 11.21
N LEU A 103 35.37 17.20 9.92
CA LEU A 103 35.29 16.21 8.84
C LEU A 103 36.64 16.18 8.11
N SER A 104 37.26 15.01 8.00
CA SER A 104 38.63 14.88 7.51
C SER A 104 38.84 13.89 6.35
N ASP A 105 37.82 13.09 6.03
CA ASP A 105 37.89 12.03 5.02
C ASP A 105 36.50 11.83 4.41
N SER A 106 36.33 12.18 3.13
CA SER A 106 35.03 12.15 2.45
C SER A 106 34.52 10.74 2.16
N GLN A 107 35.35 9.70 2.32
CA GLN A 107 34.91 8.31 2.24
C GLN A 107 34.34 7.79 3.55
N LEU A 108 34.63 8.45 4.69
CA LEU A 108 34.21 8.00 6.02
C LEU A 108 33.26 8.98 6.70
N HIS A 109 33.37 10.26 6.40
CA HIS A 109 32.66 11.34 7.06
C HIS A 109 31.63 11.98 6.14
N GLY A 110 30.55 12.48 6.73
CA GLY A 110 29.44 13.08 5.99
C GLY A 110 28.06 12.57 6.42
N ILE A 111 27.03 12.97 5.68
CA ILE A 111 25.64 12.64 5.98
C ILE A 111 25.33 11.20 5.55
N ILE A 112 25.17 10.31 6.51
CA ILE A 112 24.88 8.88 6.31
C ILE A 112 23.40 8.64 5.99
N ASP A 113 22.51 9.34 6.71
CA ASP A 113 21.05 9.26 6.60
C ASP A 113 20.43 10.64 6.81
N GLY A 114 19.27 10.90 6.23
CA GLY A 114 18.62 12.20 6.26
C GLY A 114 19.08 13.17 5.15
N GLY A 115 19.70 12.67 4.08
CA GLY A 115 20.13 13.50 2.94
C GLY A 115 18.99 14.30 2.29
N HIS A 116 17.78 13.73 2.18
CA HIS A 116 16.59 14.46 1.70
C HIS A 116 16.20 15.59 2.65
N THR A 117 16.21 15.35 3.96
CA THR A 117 15.95 16.38 4.98
C THR A 117 16.93 17.53 4.83
N TYR A 118 18.22 17.20 4.72
CA TYR A 118 19.29 18.19 4.55
C TYR A 118 19.06 19.05 3.29
N LYS A 119 18.91 18.44 2.12
CA LYS A 119 18.70 19.16 0.85
C LYS A 119 17.47 20.07 0.89
N ILE A 120 16.35 19.60 1.44
CA ILE A 120 15.13 20.41 1.58
C ILE A 120 15.36 21.61 2.51
N ILE A 121 16.07 21.42 3.62
CA ILE A 121 16.41 22.52 4.53
C ILE A 121 17.25 23.56 3.80
N ILE A 122 18.27 23.15 3.05
CA ILE A 122 19.14 24.07 2.31
C ILE A 122 18.35 24.83 1.22
N GLU A 123 17.54 24.14 0.41
CA GLU A 123 16.70 24.79 -0.62
C GLU A 123 15.76 25.83 -0.02
N GLU A 124 15.02 25.48 1.02
CA GLU A 124 14.03 26.37 1.64
C GLU A 124 14.69 27.51 2.44
N LYS A 125 15.91 27.29 2.94
CA LYS A 125 16.74 28.30 3.57
C LYS A 125 17.23 29.32 2.55
N ASP A 126 17.74 28.86 1.40
CA ASP A 126 18.22 29.71 0.32
C ASP A 126 17.07 30.53 -0.30
N ASP A 127 15.89 29.93 -0.44
CA ASP A 127 14.66 30.60 -0.89
C ASP A 127 14.01 31.49 0.20
N LYS A 128 14.55 31.50 1.42
CA LYS A 128 14.06 32.28 2.58
C LYS A 128 12.61 31.96 2.98
N ASN A 129 12.18 30.71 2.78
CA ASN A 129 10.82 30.26 3.09
C ASN A 129 10.66 29.79 4.55
N ILE A 130 11.76 29.53 5.26
CA ILE A 130 11.74 29.11 6.68
C ILE A 130 11.46 30.32 7.58
N LYS A 131 10.18 30.67 7.73
CA LYS A 131 9.72 31.88 8.44
C LYS A 131 9.68 31.75 9.96
N SER A 132 9.67 30.54 10.51
CA SER A 132 9.55 30.29 11.95
C SER A 132 10.73 29.46 12.46
N GLU A 133 10.98 29.51 13.78
CA GLU A 133 11.99 28.66 14.41
C GLU A 133 11.61 27.18 14.27
N LYS A 134 12.29 26.49 13.36
CA LYS A 134 12.22 25.04 13.19
C LYS A 134 13.53 24.42 13.64
N TYR A 135 13.43 23.28 14.31
CA TYR A 135 14.60 22.52 14.75
C TYR A 135 14.62 21.16 14.06
N VAL A 136 15.80 20.68 13.71
CA VAL A 136 16.05 19.32 13.20
C VAL A 136 16.91 18.57 14.20
N SER A 137 16.58 17.30 14.46
CA SER A 137 17.45 16.42 15.26
C SER A 137 18.69 16.07 14.45
N VAL A 138 19.86 16.22 15.03
CA VAL A 138 21.13 15.79 14.45
C VAL A 138 21.75 14.74 15.36
N GLU A 139 22.08 13.59 14.79
CA GLU A 139 22.84 12.53 15.43
C GLU A 139 24.23 12.51 14.78
N VAL A 140 25.28 12.53 15.60
CA VAL A 140 26.65 12.42 15.13
C VAL A 140 27.28 11.19 15.75
N ILE A 141 27.91 10.35 14.93
CA ILE A 141 28.67 9.20 15.38
C ILE A 141 30.12 9.42 14.96
N THR A 142 31.04 9.36 15.92
CA THR A 142 32.46 9.48 15.62
C THR A 142 33.15 8.13 15.65
N ARG A 143 34.25 8.03 14.89
CA ARG A 143 35.17 6.88 14.89
C ARG A 143 34.51 5.56 14.48
N VAL A 144 33.71 5.60 13.41
CA VAL A 144 33.05 4.43 12.80
C VAL A 144 33.96 3.80 11.75
N SER A 145 34.19 2.49 11.84
CA SER A 145 35.00 1.74 10.84
C SER A 145 34.19 1.15 9.69
N HIS A 146 32.89 0.89 9.88
CA HIS A 146 32.02 0.26 8.88
C HIS A 146 30.84 1.16 8.53
N ILE A 147 31.14 2.24 7.79
CA ILE A 147 30.16 3.28 7.43
C ILE A 147 29.01 2.73 6.56
N GLU A 148 29.34 1.82 5.64
CA GLU A 148 28.39 1.21 4.71
C GLU A 148 27.32 0.38 5.44
N MET A 149 27.73 -0.45 6.40
CA MET A 149 26.81 -1.25 7.22
C MET A 149 25.89 -0.37 8.06
N LEU A 150 26.43 0.70 8.64
CA LEU A 150 25.64 1.67 9.40
C LEU A 150 24.63 2.39 8.50
N ALA A 151 25.04 2.77 7.29
CA ALA A 151 24.16 3.39 6.31
C ALA A 151 23.03 2.43 5.88
N GLU A 152 23.35 1.18 5.58
CA GLU A 152 22.37 0.16 5.19
C GLU A 152 21.34 -0.11 6.30
N ALA A 153 21.81 -0.31 7.54
CA ALA A 153 20.95 -0.58 8.69
C ALA A 153 20.02 0.60 9.01
N ARG A 154 20.46 1.85 8.78
CA ARG A 154 19.62 3.02 9.01
C ARG A 154 18.61 3.23 7.88
N ASN A 155 18.97 2.85 6.66
CA ASN A 155 18.13 2.99 5.47
C ASN A 155 17.00 1.95 5.39
N THR A 156 17.04 0.85 6.13
CA THR A 156 16.00 -0.21 6.08
C THR A 156 14.69 0.12 6.82
N SER A 157 14.51 1.32 7.38
CA SER A 157 13.21 1.76 7.90
C SER A 157 12.22 2.02 6.75
N VAL A 158 11.52 0.97 6.32
CA VAL A 158 10.43 1.06 5.34
C VAL A 158 9.31 1.92 5.95
N ALA A 159 8.83 2.92 5.19
CA ALA A 159 7.68 3.72 5.60
C ALA A 159 6.48 2.80 5.89
N VAL A 160 5.74 3.10 6.97
CA VAL A 160 4.53 2.36 7.33
C VAL A 160 3.52 2.54 6.20
N ASP A 161 3.02 1.42 5.65
CA ASP A 161 2.06 1.47 4.56
C ASP A 161 0.69 2.06 4.97
N ASP A 162 -0.03 2.61 3.99
CA ASP A 162 -1.32 3.27 4.21
C ASP A 162 -2.33 2.33 4.90
N LYS A 163 -2.33 1.02 4.57
CA LYS A 163 -3.23 0.05 5.21
C LYS A 163 -2.97 -0.10 6.71
N SER A 164 -1.72 -0.10 7.16
CA SER A 164 -1.39 -0.20 8.59
C SER A 164 -1.82 1.04 9.36
N ILE A 165 -1.66 2.22 8.74
CA ILE A 165 -2.12 3.49 9.33
C ILE A 165 -3.65 3.48 9.46
N GLU A 166 -4.37 3.02 8.43
CA GLU A 166 -5.83 2.98 8.44
C GLU A 166 -6.40 1.90 9.36
N GLU A 167 -5.69 0.78 9.53
CA GLU A 167 -6.01 -0.22 10.55
C GLU A 167 -5.93 0.38 11.96
N LEU A 168 -4.89 1.18 12.26
CA LEU A 168 -4.78 1.87 13.55
C LEU A 168 -5.90 2.89 13.78
N LYS A 169 -6.44 3.48 12.72
CA LYS A 169 -7.59 4.41 12.78
C LYS A 169 -8.95 3.69 12.89
N GLY A 170 -8.99 2.36 12.82
CA GLY A 170 -10.24 1.59 12.82
C GLY A 170 -11.03 1.69 11.50
N SER A 171 -10.38 2.08 10.40
CA SER A 171 -11.07 2.30 9.11
C SER A 171 -11.70 1.03 8.52
N PHE A 172 -11.25 -0.15 8.95
CA PHE A 172 -11.73 -1.45 8.46
C PHE A 172 -12.74 -2.13 9.38
N ASP A 173 -13.09 -1.53 10.53
CA ASP A 173 -13.90 -2.19 11.56
C ASP A 173 -15.32 -2.52 11.09
N CYS A 174 -15.90 -1.68 10.23
CA CYS A 174 -17.20 -1.95 9.61
C CYS A 174 -17.17 -3.18 8.70
N ILE A 175 -16.05 -3.43 8.01
CA ILE A 175 -15.84 -4.63 7.18
C ILE A 175 -15.66 -5.83 8.11
N LYS A 176 -14.75 -5.73 9.09
CA LYS A 176 -14.46 -6.82 10.05
C LYS A 176 -15.74 -7.30 10.72
N ALA A 177 -16.62 -6.40 11.17
CA ALA A 177 -17.88 -6.75 11.81
C ALA A 177 -18.77 -7.68 10.96
N ILE A 178 -18.73 -7.55 9.64
CA ILE A 178 -19.52 -8.36 8.69
C ILE A 178 -18.87 -9.73 8.45
N ILE A 179 -17.54 -9.77 8.30
CA ILE A 179 -16.83 -10.97 7.83
C ILE A 179 -16.13 -11.78 8.93
N GLN A 180 -15.98 -11.26 10.15
CA GLN A 180 -15.20 -11.89 11.22
C GLN A 180 -15.65 -13.30 11.61
N ASN A 181 -16.92 -13.63 11.41
CA ASN A 181 -17.49 -14.94 11.76
C ASN A 181 -17.83 -15.79 10.54
N GLN A 182 -17.54 -15.30 9.33
CA GLN A 182 -17.88 -16.00 8.09
C GLN A 182 -16.89 -17.13 7.85
N LYS A 183 -17.39 -18.22 7.26
CA LYS A 183 -16.61 -19.38 6.81
C LYS A 183 -17.02 -19.75 5.40
N ILE A 184 -16.06 -20.23 4.62
CA ILE A 184 -16.33 -20.82 3.31
C ILE A 184 -15.69 -22.22 3.32
N GLY A 185 -16.52 -23.25 3.18
CA GLY A 185 -16.13 -24.61 3.52
C GLY A 185 -15.79 -24.73 5.01
N THR A 186 -14.61 -25.23 5.32
CA THR A 186 -14.11 -25.33 6.70
C THR A 186 -13.26 -24.11 7.12
N ASP A 187 -12.83 -23.29 6.17
CA ASP A 187 -11.89 -22.19 6.39
C ASP A 187 -12.59 -20.92 6.90
N LYS A 188 -12.01 -20.34 7.95
CA LYS A 188 -12.36 -19.02 8.45
C LYS A 188 -11.39 -18.00 7.86
N TYR A 189 -11.62 -17.62 6.60
CA TYR A 189 -10.70 -16.78 5.83
C TYR A 189 -10.33 -15.45 6.51
N PHE A 190 -11.19 -14.94 7.40
CA PHE A 190 -10.90 -13.77 8.22
C PHE A 190 -9.56 -13.87 8.98
N ASP A 191 -9.24 -15.06 9.48
CA ASP A 191 -8.03 -15.31 10.29
C ASP A 191 -6.75 -15.30 9.44
N ARG A 192 -6.87 -15.12 8.12
CA ARG A 192 -5.75 -15.01 7.17
C ARG A 192 -5.71 -13.64 6.49
N ILE A 193 -6.56 -12.68 6.90
CA ILE A 193 -6.54 -11.33 6.35
C ILE A 193 -5.44 -10.52 7.06
N ALA A 194 -4.48 -10.01 6.29
CA ALA A 194 -3.46 -9.07 6.75
C ALA A 194 -3.96 -7.63 6.63
N PHE A 195 -4.26 -7.01 7.76
CA PHE A 195 -4.66 -5.61 7.91
C PHE A 195 -3.45 -4.67 8.02
N LYS A 196 -2.30 -5.18 8.47
CA LYS A 196 -1.04 -4.44 8.68
C LYS A 196 0.07 -4.93 7.77
N GLN A 197 1.12 -4.12 7.68
CA GLN A 197 2.35 -4.42 6.98
C GLN A 197 3.07 -5.56 7.69
N ASN A 198 3.54 -6.55 6.93
CA ASN A 198 4.23 -7.73 7.44
C ASN A 198 3.43 -8.51 8.50
N GLU A 199 2.10 -8.36 8.56
CA GLU A 199 1.25 -9.20 9.39
C GLU A 199 1.38 -10.65 8.91
N TYR A 200 1.70 -11.56 9.82
CA TYR A 200 2.06 -12.96 9.57
C TYR A 200 3.42 -13.19 8.89
N TRP A 201 4.29 -12.18 8.80
CA TRP A 201 5.66 -12.40 8.30
C TRP A 201 6.44 -13.35 9.21
N GLY A 202 6.99 -14.42 8.64
CA GLY A 202 7.74 -15.46 9.36
C GLY A 202 6.87 -16.51 10.05
N ASP A 203 5.55 -16.35 10.04
CA ASP A 203 4.62 -17.37 10.52
C ASP A 203 4.41 -18.44 9.43
N LYS A 204 5.03 -19.60 9.61
CA LYS A 204 4.96 -20.71 8.64
C LYS A 204 3.60 -21.43 8.66
N GLU A 205 2.81 -21.26 9.72
CA GLU A 205 1.48 -21.86 9.84
C GLU A 205 0.44 -21.04 9.09
N LYS A 206 0.68 -19.73 8.92
CA LYS A 206 -0.20 -18.82 8.17
C LYS A 206 0.12 -18.81 6.69
N THR A 207 -0.43 -19.78 5.97
CA THR A 207 -0.36 -19.85 4.51
C THR A 207 -1.54 -19.14 3.84
N ASN A 208 -1.38 -18.80 2.55
CA ASN A 208 -2.42 -18.16 1.74
C ASN A 208 -2.95 -16.84 2.34
N VAL A 209 -2.06 -15.96 2.82
CA VAL A 209 -2.47 -14.68 3.44
C VAL A 209 -3.18 -13.77 2.42
N ILE A 210 -4.30 -13.19 2.84
CA ILE A 210 -5.10 -12.26 2.04
C ILE A 210 -4.82 -10.84 2.48
N ASP A 211 -4.33 -9.99 1.59
CA ASP A 211 -4.17 -8.58 1.90
C ASP A 211 -5.53 -7.88 2.03
N VAL A 212 -5.78 -7.07 3.07
CA VAL A 212 -7.06 -6.34 3.25
C VAL A 212 -7.44 -5.49 2.03
N ARG A 213 -6.46 -4.97 1.28
CA ARG A 213 -6.73 -4.20 0.06
C ARG A 213 -7.39 -5.06 -1.03
N GLU A 214 -7.16 -6.38 -1.02
CA GLU A 214 -7.87 -7.33 -1.90
C GLU A 214 -9.36 -7.43 -1.55
N ILE A 215 -9.67 -7.55 -0.25
CA ILE A 215 -11.05 -7.59 0.26
C ILE A 215 -11.80 -6.32 -0.17
N ILE A 216 -11.14 -5.17 -0.03
CA ILE A 216 -11.68 -3.87 -0.43
C ILE A 216 -11.86 -3.80 -1.96
N SER A 217 -10.87 -4.23 -2.75
CA SER A 217 -10.96 -4.28 -4.21
C SER A 217 -12.17 -5.10 -4.68
N ILE A 218 -12.38 -6.29 -4.11
CA ILE A 218 -13.49 -7.18 -4.45
C ILE A 218 -14.84 -6.55 -4.04
N MET A 219 -14.95 -6.08 -2.80
CA MET A 219 -16.16 -5.42 -2.30
C MET A 219 -16.52 -4.18 -3.13
N ASN A 220 -15.53 -3.37 -3.49
CA ASN A 220 -15.74 -2.15 -4.26
C ASN A 220 -16.41 -2.42 -5.61
N MET A 221 -16.19 -3.57 -6.27
CA MET A 221 -16.84 -3.88 -7.55
C MET A 221 -18.38 -3.90 -7.48
N PHE A 222 -18.93 -4.10 -6.27
CA PHE A 222 -20.36 -4.19 -6.01
C PHE A 222 -20.92 -2.95 -5.29
N ASN A 223 -20.06 -1.96 -4.99
CA ASN A 223 -20.48 -0.74 -4.31
C ASN A 223 -21.23 0.19 -5.29
N PRO A 224 -22.53 0.44 -5.09
CA PRO A 224 -23.34 1.20 -6.04
C PRO A 224 -22.94 2.68 -6.17
N TYR A 225 -22.24 3.23 -5.17
CA TYR A 225 -21.72 4.61 -5.20
C TYR A 225 -20.40 4.72 -5.97
N LEU A 226 -19.64 3.64 -6.10
CA LEU A 226 -18.43 3.60 -6.94
C LEU A 226 -18.74 3.13 -8.36
N TYR A 227 -19.62 2.14 -8.48
CA TYR A 227 -20.01 1.52 -9.73
C TYR A 227 -21.52 1.26 -9.74
N ASN A 228 -22.25 2.16 -10.41
CA ASN A 228 -23.69 2.04 -10.54
C ASN A 228 -24.05 0.69 -11.21
N PRO A 229 -24.91 -0.15 -10.59
CA PRO A 229 -25.34 -1.44 -11.14
C PRO A 229 -26.10 -1.38 -12.47
N SER A 230 -26.46 -0.20 -12.94
CA SER A 230 -27.09 0.05 -14.24
C SER A 230 -26.30 1.07 -15.08
N GLY A 231 -25.09 1.44 -14.65
CA GLY A 231 -24.20 2.35 -15.36
C GLY A 231 -23.20 1.64 -16.26
N SER A 232 -22.58 2.40 -17.16
CA SER A 232 -21.57 1.92 -18.12
C SER A 232 -20.15 1.82 -17.56
N THR A 233 -19.89 2.32 -16.35
CA THR A 233 -18.55 2.31 -15.77
C THR A 233 -18.21 0.94 -15.19
N HIS A 234 -17.14 0.32 -15.70
CA HIS A 234 -16.64 -0.97 -15.22
C HIS A 234 -15.57 -0.82 -14.12
N PRO A 235 -15.51 -1.75 -13.14
CA PRO A 235 -14.54 -1.70 -12.04
C PRO A 235 -13.15 -2.22 -12.41
N ILE A 236 -12.62 -1.82 -13.57
CA ILE A 236 -11.26 -2.17 -14.03
C ILE A 236 -10.19 -1.76 -13.00
N GLN A 237 -10.35 -0.58 -12.38
CA GLN A 237 -9.41 -0.09 -11.36
C GLN A 237 -9.38 -0.95 -10.08
N SER A 238 -10.43 -1.70 -9.78
CA SER A 238 -10.41 -2.67 -8.68
C SER A 238 -9.38 -3.77 -8.94
N TYR A 239 -9.19 -4.15 -10.20
CA TYR A 239 -8.17 -5.11 -10.64
C TYR A 239 -6.77 -4.48 -10.72
N THR A 240 -6.63 -3.32 -11.36
CA THR A 240 -5.30 -2.78 -11.72
C THR A 240 -4.55 -2.13 -10.56
N GLY A 241 -5.19 -1.84 -9.41
CA GLY A 241 -4.53 -1.20 -8.28
C GLY A 241 -5.23 -1.39 -6.94
N LYS A 242 -4.65 -2.24 -6.09
CA LYS A 242 -5.11 -2.43 -4.70
C LYS A 242 -5.01 -1.15 -3.87
N GLU A 243 -3.93 -0.38 -4.04
CA GLU A 243 -3.76 0.93 -3.41
C GLU A 243 -4.79 1.95 -3.87
N VAL A 244 -5.09 1.96 -5.17
CA VAL A 244 -6.12 2.82 -5.73
C VAL A 244 -7.50 2.44 -5.17
N SER A 245 -7.74 1.15 -4.99
CA SER A 245 -8.98 0.62 -4.41
C SER A 245 -9.15 1.01 -2.94
N LEU A 246 -8.07 0.94 -2.15
CA LEU A 246 -8.04 1.47 -0.78
C LEU A 246 -8.35 2.96 -0.79
N LYS A 247 -7.67 3.75 -1.61
CA LYS A 247 -7.91 5.20 -1.71
C LYS A 247 -9.36 5.53 -2.10
N LYS A 248 -9.97 4.78 -3.03
CA LYS A 248 -11.39 4.95 -3.38
C LYS A 248 -12.32 4.66 -2.21
N PHE A 249 -12.05 3.59 -1.47
CA PHE A 249 -12.82 3.24 -0.28
C PHE A 249 -12.72 4.34 0.79
N LEU A 250 -11.51 4.84 1.06
CA LEU A 250 -11.29 5.89 2.06
C LEU A 250 -11.94 7.22 1.65
N LYS A 251 -11.91 7.55 0.35
CA LYS A 251 -12.48 8.79 -0.20
C LYS A 251 -13.98 8.73 -0.48
N LEU A 252 -14.68 7.67 -0.07
CA LEU A 252 -16.13 7.60 -0.20
C LEU A 252 -16.78 8.77 0.56
N ALA A 253 -17.63 9.51 -0.15
CA ALA A 253 -18.38 10.63 0.39
C ALA A 253 -19.75 10.72 -0.30
N PRO A 254 -20.73 11.42 0.30
CA PRO A 254 -22.00 11.71 -0.37
C PRO A 254 -21.77 12.36 -1.75
N PRO A 255 -22.60 12.08 -2.77
CA PRO A 255 -22.42 12.62 -4.13
C PRO A 255 -22.30 14.15 -4.20
N ASP A 256 -22.99 14.86 -3.30
CA ASP A 256 -22.98 16.34 -3.25
C ASP A 256 -21.84 16.92 -2.40
N SER A 257 -20.98 16.06 -1.83
CA SER A 257 -19.87 16.49 -0.97
C SER A 257 -18.72 17.09 -1.78
N LYS A 258 -18.17 18.20 -1.29
CA LYS A 258 -16.95 18.82 -1.83
C LYS A 258 -15.67 18.31 -1.16
N SER A 259 -15.77 17.43 -0.16
CA SER A 259 -14.62 16.89 0.57
C SER A 259 -13.77 16.02 -0.36
N LYS A 260 -12.46 16.29 -0.41
CA LYS A 260 -11.48 15.47 -1.15
C LYS A 260 -10.93 14.31 -0.30
N ASP A 261 -11.21 14.32 0.99
CA ASP A 261 -10.62 13.42 1.99
C ASP A 261 -11.57 12.29 2.40
N GLY A 262 -12.80 12.27 1.85
CA GLY A 262 -13.84 11.29 2.17
C GLY A 262 -14.73 11.71 3.34
N ASP A 263 -15.66 10.84 3.69
CA ASP A 263 -16.57 10.94 4.83
C ASP A 263 -16.68 9.55 5.49
N ILE A 264 -16.14 9.45 6.72
CA ILE A 264 -16.04 8.18 7.46
C ILE A 264 -17.41 7.59 7.76
N ASP A 265 -18.38 8.42 8.15
CA ASP A 265 -19.72 7.97 8.53
C ASP A 265 -20.49 7.49 7.31
N PHE A 266 -20.41 8.24 6.21
CA PHE A 266 -20.99 7.84 4.94
C PHE A 266 -20.38 6.54 4.43
N ARG A 267 -19.05 6.43 4.39
CA ARG A 267 -18.32 5.21 4.02
C ARG A 267 -18.78 4.02 4.83
N ASN A 268 -18.80 4.15 6.16
CA ASN A 268 -19.22 3.08 7.07
C ASN A 268 -20.70 2.71 6.88
N LYS A 269 -21.57 3.68 6.60
CA LYS A 269 -22.97 3.44 6.26
C LYS A 269 -23.11 2.66 4.96
N VAL A 270 -22.34 2.99 3.92
CA VAL A 270 -22.35 2.27 2.64
C VAL A 270 -21.94 0.80 2.84
N VAL A 271 -20.88 0.53 3.61
CA VAL A 271 -20.46 -0.85 3.93
C VAL A 271 -21.55 -1.60 4.68
N LYS A 272 -22.16 -0.98 5.70
CA LYS A 272 -23.28 -1.58 6.46
C LYS A 272 -24.49 -1.88 5.57
N ASN A 273 -24.78 -1.01 4.60
CA ASN A 273 -25.85 -1.23 3.64
C ASN A 273 -25.59 -2.41 2.71
N MET A 274 -24.33 -2.79 2.49
CA MET A 274 -23.93 -3.95 1.69
C MET A 274 -23.81 -5.25 2.50
N LYS A 275 -24.08 -5.24 3.82
CA LYS A 275 -23.90 -6.40 4.71
C LYS A 275 -24.55 -7.70 4.22
N ASN A 276 -25.69 -7.61 3.52
CA ASN A 276 -26.45 -8.76 3.05
C ASN A 276 -25.88 -9.39 1.78
N ILE A 277 -24.99 -8.71 1.06
CA ILE A 277 -24.40 -9.21 -0.19
C ILE A 277 -22.90 -9.51 -0.06
N ILE A 278 -22.21 -8.90 0.93
CA ILE A 278 -20.76 -9.06 1.12
C ILE A 278 -20.34 -10.53 1.32
N PRO A 279 -20.99 -11.34 2.20
CA PRO A 279 -20.65 -12.74 2.33
C PRO A 279 -20.81 -13.53 1.02
N ASP A 280 -21.93 -13.30 0.30
CA ASP A 280 -22.21 -13.97 -0.97
C ASP A 280 -21.19 -13.62 -2.06
N ILE A 281 -20.67 -12.39 -2.08
CA ILE A 281 -19.63 -11.96 -3.02
C ILE A 281 -18.37 -12.84 -2.86
N PHE A 282 -17.94 -13.08 -1.62
CA PHE A 282 -16.74 -13.91 -1.36
C PHE A 282 -17.01 -15.39 -1.61
N LEU A 283 -18.20 -15.88 -1.26
CA LEU A 283 -18.60 -17.25 -1.58
C LEU A 283 -18.67 -17.47 -3.10
N LEU A 284 -19.21 -16.51 -3.85
CA LEU A 284 -19.28 -16.58 -5.30
C LEU A 284 -17.88 -16.52 -5.94
N TRP A 285 -16.96 -15.72 -5.39
CA TRP A 285 -15.55 -15.77 -5.81
C TRP A 285 -15.02 -17.20 -5.71
N ASP A 286 -15.21 -17.84 -4.56
CA ASP A 286 -14.70 -19.19 -4.30
C ASP A 286 -15.30 -20.24 -5.24
N ILE A 287 -16.62 -20.18 -5.48
CA ILE A 287 -17.32 -21.07 -6.41
C ILE A 287 -16.78 -20.89 -7.83
N ILE A 288 -16.67 -19.66 -8.32
CA ILE A 288 -16.14 -19.38 -9.66
C ILE A 288 -14.70 -19.90 -9.77
N GLU A 289 -13.85 -19.64 -8.78
CA GLU A 289 -12.45 -20.06 -8.79
C GLU A 289 -12.30 -21.57 -8.90
N LYS A 290 -13.15 -22.33 -8.20
CA LYS A 290 -13.14 -23.80 -8.21
C LYS A 290 -13.76 -24.40 -9.47
N GLU A 291 -14.88 -23.85 -9.93
CA GLU A 291 -15.64 -24.44 -11.04
C GLU A 291 -15.12 -24.04 -12.43
N PHE A 292 -14.49 -22.87 -12.57
CA PHE A 292 -14.08 -22.34 -13.89
C PHE A 292 -13.28 -23.34 -14.73
N PRO A 293 -12.25 -24.05 -14.19
CA PRO A 293 -11.49 -25.01 -14.98
C PRO A 293 -12.33 -26.22 -15.41
N GLN A 294 -13.22 -26.70 -14.54
CA GLN A 294 -14.08 -27.84 -14.81
C GLN A 294 -15.11 -27.50 -15.90
N VAL A 295 -15.77 -26.35 -15.80
CA VAL A 295 -16.67 -25.84 -16.85
C VAL A 295 -15.94 -25.70 -18.19
N SER A 296 -14.70 -25.20 -18.18
CA SER A 296 -13.89 -25.11 -19.40
C SER A 296 -13.61 -26.49 -20.01
N LYS A 297 -13.31 -27.50 -19.17
CA LYS A 297 -13.07 -28.87 -19.60
C LYS A 297 -14.32 -29.49 -20.23
N ASP A 298 -15.48 -29.31 -19.61
CA ASP A 298 -16.77 -29.82 -20.10
C ASP A 298 -17.16 -29.20 -21.45
N LEU A 299 -16.78 -27.93 -21.67
CA LEU A 299 -16.94 -27.25 -22.96
C LEU A 299 -15.87 -27.60 -24.01
N ASN A 300 -14.99 -28.57 -23.75
CA ASN A 300 -13.83 -28.90 -24.59
C ASN A 300 -12.90 -27.70 -24.87
N ARG A 301 -12.92 -26.69 -24.00
CA ARG A 301 -12.01 -25.55 -24.05
C ARG A 301 -10.80 -25.92 -23.20
N LYS A 302 -9.65 -26.18 -23.84
CA LYS A 302 -8.40 -26.64 -23.19
C LYS A 302 -7.79 -25.57 -22.25
N TYR A 303 -8.41 -25.28 -21.10
CA TYR A 303 -7.88 -24.30 -20.14
C TYR A 303 -6.50 -24.68 -19.62
N GLY A 304 -6.31 -25.97 -19.31
CA GLY A 304 -5.03 -26.50 -18.83
C GLY A 304 -3.87 -26.35 -19.81
N SER A 305 -4.12 -26.10 -21.10
CA SER A 305 -3.04 -25.83 -22.06
C SER A 305 -2.56 -24.37 -22.04
N LYS A 306 -3.23 -23.48 -21.28
CA LYS A 306 -2.83 -22.08 -21.15
C LYS A 306 -1.64 -21.97 -20.20
N LYS A 307 -0.60 -21.22 -20.59
CA LYS A 307 0.62 -21.04 -19.79
C LYS A 307 0.34 -20.54 -18.37
N TYR A 308 -0.64 -19.65 -18.21
CA TYR A 308 -1.02 -19.06 -16.92
C TYR A 308 -1.87 -19.97 -16.03
N SER A 309 -2.37 -21.10 -16.54
CA SER A 309 -3.10 -22.08 -15.73
C SER A 309 -2.19 -22.75 -14.69
N ASN A 310 -0.86 -22.72 -14.93
CA ASN A 310 0.16 -23.33 -14.08
C ASN A 310 -0.15 -24.78 -13.69
N TYR A 311 -0.78 -25.53 -14.59
CA TYR A 311 -0.99 -26.96 -14.41
C TYR A 311 0.36 -27.66 -14.27
N ASN A 312 0.55 -28.41 -13.19
CA ASN A 312 1.88 -28.97 -12.87
C ASN A 312 1.83 -30.37 -12.25
N ASN A 313 1.04 -31.30 -12.82
CA ASN A 313 0.98 -32.73 -12.45
C ASN A 313 1.27 -32.96 -10.94
N ASP A 314 0.46 -32.35 -10.08
CA ASP A 314 0.46 -32.50 -8.61
C ASP A 314 1.73 -32.10 -7.84
N LYS A 315 2.70 -31.39 -8.43
CA LYS A 315 3.94 -30.99 -7.74
C LYS A 315 3.82 -29.77 -6.82
N VAL A 316 2.85 -28.89 -7.06
CA VAL A 316 2.54 -27.73 -6.20
C VAL A 316 1.03 -27.60 -6.12
N LYS A 317 0.46 -27.96 -4.97
CA LYS A 317 -0.97 -27.80 -4.73
C LYS A 317 -1.25 -26.32 -4.46
N LYS A 318 -1.99 -25.69 -5.37
CA LYS A 318 -2.52 -24.35 -5.16
C LYS A 318 -3.85 -24.49 -4.46
N VAL A 319 -4.25 -23.44 -3.75
CA VAL A 319 -5.50 -23.42 -2.99
C VAL A 319 -6.34 -22.22 -3.40
N SER A 320 -7.66 -22.34 -3.26
CA SER A 320 -8.60 -21.24 -3.44
C SER A 320 -8.31 -20.10 -2.46
N LEU A 321 -8.65 -18.88 -2.85
CA LEU A 321 -8.37 -17.69 -2.05
C LEU A 321 -9.08 -17.73 -0.70
N PHE A 322 -10.37 -18.12 -0.70
CA PHE A 322 -11.23 -18.02 0.47
C PHE A 322 -11.44 -19.34 1.20
N SER A 323 -11.60 -20.48 0.52
CA SER A 323 -11.84 -21.78 1.20
C SER A 323 -10.58 -22.59 1.51
N ASN A 324 -9.40 -22.20 1.01
CA ASN A 324 -8.18 -23.02 1.07
C ASN A 324 -8.32 -24.42 0.44
N GLU A 325 -9.34 -24.64 -0.40
CA GLU A 325 -9.54 -25.91 -1.10
C GLU A 325 -8.51 -26.05 -2.22
N GLU A 326 -8.00 -27.26 -2.42
CA GLU A 326 -6.99 -27.55 -3.43
C GLU A 326 -7.55 -27.31 -4.85
N LEU A 327 -6.72 -26.72 -5.71
CA LEU A 327 -7.04 -26.40 -7.10
C LEU A 327 -6.08 -27.12 -8.04
N ASP A 328 -6.65 -27.81 -9.04
CA ASP A 328 -5.89 -28.43 -10.14
C ASP A 328 -5.25 -27.37 -11.06
N TYR A 329 -5.85 -26.19 -11.13
CA TYR A 329 -5.43 -25.09 -11.98
C TYR A 329 -5.46 -23.75 -11.24
N THR A 330 -4.55 -22.85 -11.61
CA THR A 330 -4.63 -21.45 -11.17
C THR A 330 -5.61 -20.69 -12.02
N ILE A 331 -6.44 -19.85 -11.41
CA ILE A 331 -7.28 -18.90 -12.11
C ILE A 331 -6.71 -17.50 -11.82
N PRO A 332 -6.03 -16.87 -12.80
CA PRO A 332 -5.44 -15.56 -12.58
C PRO A 332 -6.50 -14.51 -12.22
N LYS A 333 -6.11 -13.54 -11.38
CA LYS A 333 -6.97 -12.41 -11.00
C LYS A 333 -7.53 -11.63 -12.19
N GLY A 334 -6.77 -11.53 -13.28
CA GLY A 334 -7.23 -10.89 -14.51
C GLY A 334 -8.44 -11.56 -15.16
N ILE A 335 -8.73 -12.83 -14.83
CA ILE A 335 -9.96 -13.53 -15.20
C ILE A 335 -11.01 -13.38 -14.09
N MET A 336 -10.62 -13.60 -12.83
CA MET A 336 -11.55 -13.56 -11.69
C MET A 336 -12.27 -12.22 -11.54
N TYR A 337 -11.55 -11.10 -11.67
CA TYR A 337 -12.12 -9.77 -11.47
C TYR A 337 -13.24 -9.43 -12.47
N PRO A 338 -13.02 -9.53 -13.81
CA PRO A 338 -14.10 -9.34 -14.78
C PRO A 338 -15.26 -10.33 -14.61
N CYS A 339 -14.95 -11.60 -14.32
CA CYS A 339 -15.95 -12.66 -14.14
C CYS A 339 -16.88 -12.36 -12.96
N LEU A 340 -16.31 -12.17 -11.77
CA LEU A 340 -17.09 -11.87 -10.58
C LEU A 340 -17.75 -10.49 -10.67
N GLY A 341 -17.02 -9.47 -11.13
CA GLY A 341 -17.51 -8.11 -11.19
C GLY A 341 -18.67 -7.90 -12.18
N ALA A 342 -18.93 -8.84 -13.09
CA ALA A 342 -20.13 -8.86 -13.92
C ALA A 342 -21.41 -9.03 -13.08
N PHE A 343 -21.36 -9.79 -11.98
CA PHE A 343 -22.50 -10.04 -11.10
C PHE A 343 -22.96 -8.78 -10.35
N ARG A 344 -22.21 -7.68 -10.38
CA ARG A 344 -22.70 -6.37 -9.90
C ARG A 344 -23.99 -5.95 -10.59
N ALA A 345 -24.23 -6.44 -11.82
CA ALA A 345 -25.50 -6.28 -12.55
C ALA A 345 -26.72 -6.79 -11.76
N LEU A 346 -26.54 -7.69 -10.78
CA LEU A 346 -27.60 -8.24 -9.96
C LEU A 346 -27.87 -7.41 -8.70
N VAL A 347 -27.03 -6.45 -8.35
CA VAL A 347 -27.22 -5.62 -7.16
C VAL A 347 -28.47 -4.75 -7.31
N LYS A 348 -29.31 -4.75 -6.28
CA LYS A 348 -30.48 -3.87 -6.13
C LYS A 348 -30.33 -3.08 -4.84
N GLN A 349 -30.31 -1.75 -4.98
CA GLN A 349 -30.29 -0.84 -3.84
C GLN A 349 -31.71 -0.38 -3.50
N ASN A 350 -32.07 -0.40 -2.22
CA ASN A 350 -33.32 0.19 -1.73
C ASN A 350 -33.17 1.72 -1.71
N GLY A 351 -34.02 2.44 -2.46
CA GLY A 351 -33.93 3.91 -2.55
C GLY A 351 -34.21 4.67 -1.25
N LYS A 352 -34.85 4.05 -0.25
CA LYS A 352 -35.14 4.68 1.06
C LYS A 352 -34.06 4.36 2.09
N THR A 353 -33.67 3.09 2.23
CA THR A 353 -32.73 2.64 3.27
C THR A 353 -31.28 2.63 2.79
N GLY A 354 -31.06 2.57 1.48
CA GLY A 354 -29.76 2.37 0.86
C GLY A 354 -29.25 0.94 0.93
N GLU A 355 -29.97 0.01 1.58
CA GLU A 355 -29.58 -1.39 1.71
C GLU A 355 -29.51 -2.09 0.35
N CYS A 356 -28.47 -2.89 0.17
CA CYS A 356 -28.21 -3.66 -1.03
C CYS A 356 -28.65 -5.11 -0.85
N THR A 357 -29.31 -5.63 -1.87
CA THR A 357 -29.79 -7.02 -1.96
C THR A 357 -29.56 -7.54 -3.39
N TRP A 358 -29.62 -8.85 -3.57
CA TRP A 358 -29.60 -9.43 -4.90
C TRP A 358 -30.98 -9.35 -5.57
N ALA A 359 -31.02 -8.89 -6.81
CA ALA A 359 -32.24 -8.89 -7.62
C ALA A 359 -32.64 -10.31 -8.04
N ILE A 360 -31.66 -11.18 -8.22
CA ILE A 360 -31.76 -12.62 -8.50
C ILE A 360 -30.60 -13.26 -7.75
N ASP A 361 -30.83 -14.44 -7.19
CA ASP A 361 -29.79 -15.26 -6.56
C ASP A 361 -28.56 -15.38 -7.48
N PRO A 362 -27.38 -14.86 -7.08
CA PRO A 362 -26.19 -14.88 -7.91
C PRO A 362 -25.66 -16.30 -8.16
N PHE A 363 -25.90 -17.26 -7.27
CA PHE A 363 -25.45 -18.64 -7.43
C PHE A 363 -26.27 -19.34 -8.52
N LYS A 364 -27.57 -19.09 -8.56
CA LYS A 364 -28.43 -19.55 -9.66
C LYS A 364 -28.02 -18.96 -11.01
N VAL A 365 -27.65 -17.68 -11.03
CA VAL A 365 -27.17 -17.04 -12.26
C VAL A 365 -25.84 -17.64 -12.71
N TRP A 366 -24.93 -17.95 -11.79
CA TRP A 366 -23.72 -18.68 -12.12
C TRP A 366 -24.05 -20.04 -12.74
N GLU A 367 -24.91 -20.84 -12.13
CA GLU A 367 -25.32 -22.13 -12.71
C GLU A 367 -25.89 -22.01 -14.12
N ASP A 368 -26.81 -21.06 -14.33
CA ASP A 368 -27.45 -20.87 -15.64
C ASP A 368 -26.52 -20.27 -16.70
N LYS A 369 -25.41 -19.62 -16.31
CA LYS A 369 -24.56 -18.82 -17.22
C LYS A 369 -23.09 -19.18 -17.23
N LYS A 370 -22.60 -20.08 -16.38
CA LYS A 370 -21.17 -20.41 -16.26
C LYS A 370 -20.54 -20.82 -17.57
N GLU A 371 -21.24 -21.64 -18.37
CA GLU A 371 -20.75 -22.06 -19.69
C GLU A 371 -20.55 -20.88 -20.66
N SER A 372 -21.52 -19.97 -20.69
CA SER A 372 -21.46 -18.76 -21.53
C SER A 372 -20.37 -17.80 -21.06
N ILE A 373 -20.23 -17.62 -19.75
CA ILE A 373 -19.22 -16.75 -19.14
C ILE A 373 -17.81 -17.27 -19.44
N VAL A 374 -17.57 -18.55 -19.21
CA VAL A 374 -16.28 -19.21 -19.49
C VAL A 374 -15.96 -19.13 -20.98
N SER A 375 -16.91 -19.40 -21.86
CA SER A 375 -16.72 -19.28 -23.31
C SER A 375 -16.35 -17.85 -23.71
N MET A 376 -17.09 -16.84 -23.23
CA MET A 376 -16.80 -15.43 -23.53
C MET A 376 -15.40 -15.00 -23.08
N ILE A 377 -14.95 -15.44 -21.89
CA ILE A 377 -13.60 -15.13 -21.41
C ILE A 377 -12.55 -15.79 -22.29
N LEU A 378 -12.70 -17.08 -22.59
CA LEU A 378 -11.68 -17.84 -23.31
C LEU A 378 -11.61 -17.49 -24.81
N ASP A 379 -12.72 -17.08 -25.41
CA ASP A 379 -12.76 -16.60 -26.78
C ASP A 379 -12.13 -15.21 -26.89
N ASN A 380 -12.53 -14.27 -26.02
CA ASN A 380 -11.93 -12.93 -26.00
C ASN A 380 -10.48 -12.92 -25.50
N SER A 381 -10.09 -13.89 -24.67
CA SER A 381 -8.69 -14.12 -24.28
C SER A 381 -7.81 -14.27 -25.51
N ARG A 382 -8.25 -15.07 -26.50
CA ARG A 382 -7.47 -15.33 -27.73
C ARG A 382 -7.50 -14.16 -28.70
N THR A 383 -8.66 -13.55 -28.89
CA THR A 383 -8.88 -12.56 -29.97
C THR A 383 -8.50 -11.14 -29.57
N VAL A 384 -8.71 -10.77 -28.29
CA VAL A 384 -8.55 -9.39 -27.80
C VAL A 384 -7.38 -9.24 -26.85
N ALA A 385 -7.07 -10.27 -26.07
CA ALA A 385 -6.10 -10.18 -24.98
C ALA A 385 -4.83 -11.02 -25.18
N SER A 386 -4.64 -11.61 -26.36
CA SER A 386 -3.46 -12.43 -26.73
C SER A 386 -3.06 -13.47 -25.67
N ASP A 387 -4.05 -14.08 -25.03
CA ASP A 387 -3.89 -15.03 -23.92
C ASP A 387 -3.08 -14.47 -22.72
N SER A 388 -3.16 -13.16 -22.47
CA SER A 388 -2.59 -12.51 -21.29
C SER A 388 -3.69 -12.19 -20.27
N PRO A 389 -3.66 -12.79 -19.07
CA PRO A 389 -4.64 -12.48 -18.03
C PRO A 389 -4.65 -11.00 -17.64
N ASP A 390 -3.50 -10.32 -17.70
CA ASP A 390 -3.42 -8.89 -17.43
C ASP A 390 -4.21 -8.05 -18.45
N GLN A 391 -4.09 -8.42 -19.73
CA GLN A 391 -4.86 -7.76 -20.79
C GLN A 391 -6.36 -8.10 -20.70
N ILE A 392 -6.72 -9.31 -20.27
CA ILE A 392 -8.12 -9.67 -19.98
C ILE A 392 -8.68 -8.75 -18.90
N GLY A 393 -7.97 -8.61 -17.77
CA GLY A 393 -8.41 -7.81 -16.64
C GLY A 393 -8.50 -6.31 -16.93
N LYS A 394 -7.76 -5.82 -17.94
CA LYS A 394 -7.78 -4.42 -18.39
C LYS A 394 -8.74 -4.15 -19.56
N SER A 395 -9.28 -5.17 -20.19
CA SER A 395 -10.11 -5.02 -21.40
C SER A 395 -11.54 -4.62 -21.10
N ALA A 396 -11.87 -3.35 -21.35
CA ALA A 396 -13.24 -2.83 -21.18
C ALA A 396 -14.29 -3.66 -21.96
N LEU A 397 -13.93 -4.18 -23.14
CA LEU A 397 -14.81 -5.03 -23.95
C LEU A 397 -15.21 -6.33 -23.25
N ILE A 398 -14.28 -6.95 -22.50
CA ILE A 398 -14.55 -8.19 -21.77
C ILE A 398 -15.45 -7.91 -20.56
N TRP A 399 -15.14 -6.85 -19.82
CA TRP A 399 -15.99 -6.38 -18.72
C TRP A 399 -17.41 -6.06 -19.17
N ASP A 400 -17.55 -5.38 -20.32
CA ASP A 400 -18.84 -5.01 -20.89
C ASP A 400 -19.63 -6.24 -21.35
N SER A 401 -18.99 -7.13 -22.11
CA SER A 401 -19.62 -8.36 -22.62
C SER A 401 -20.18 -9.24 -21.49
N LEU A 402 -19.37 -9.46 -20.45
CA LEU A 402 -19.78 -10.27 -19.30
C LEU A 402 -20.90 -9.60 -18.49
N TYR A 403 -20.76 -8.30 -18.22
CA TYR A 403 -21.77 -7.53 -17.50
C TYR A 403 -23.11 -7.54 -18.26
N ASN A 404 -23.10 -7.28 -19.57
CA ASN A 404 -24.30 -7.25 -20.40
C ASN A 404 -24.99 -8.62 -20.45
N GLY A 405 -24.23 -9.71 -20.51
CA GLY A 405 -24.80 -11.07 -20.45
C GLY A 405 -25.62 -11.32 -19.19
N ILE A 406 -25.13 -10.89 -18.03
CA ILE A 406 -25.85 -11.02 -16.75
C ILE A 406 -26.98 -9.99 -16.62
N PHE A 407 -26.75 -8.75 -17.07
CA PHE A 407 -27.74 -7.68 -17.01
C PHE A 407 -28.98 -8.01 -17.85
N ILE A 408 -28.79 -8.49 -19.08
CA ILE A 408 -29.88 -8.95 -19.95
C ILE A 408 -30.64 -10.12 -19.30
N TYR A 409 -29.92 -11.11 -18.76
CA TYR A 409 -30.55 -12.22 -18.05
C TYR A 409 -31.44 -11.73 -16.88
N ARG A 410 -30.95 -10.74 -16.11
CA ARG A 410 -31.73 -10.11 -15.04
C ARG A 410 -33.01 -9.45 -15.56
N LEU A 411 -32.96 -8.79 -16.71
CA LEU A 411 -34.15 -8.15 -17.30
C LEU A 411 -35.16 -9.19 -17.78
N MET A 412 -34.70 -10.27 -18.44
CA MET A 412 -35.56 -11.33 -18.96
C MET A 412 -36.28 -12.13 -17.88
N LYS A 413 -35.73 -12.25 -16.67
CA LYS A 413 -36.37 -12.95 -15.54
C LYS A 413 -37.32 -12.06 -14.72
N LYS A 414 -37.34 -10.75 -14.99
CA LYS A 414 -38.27 -9.79 -14.38
C LYS A 414 -39.47 -9.47 -15.26
N ALA A 415 -39.33 -9.64 -16.58
CA ALA A 415 -40.43 -9.71 -17.53
C ALA A 415 -41.16 -11.04 -17.37
#